data_AF-W7FIQ2-F1
#
_entry.id   AF-W7FIQ2-F1
#
_cell.length_a   1.000
_cell.length_b   1.000
_cell.length_c   1.000
_cell.angle_alpha   90.00
_cell.angle_beta   90.00
_cell.angle_gamma   90.00
#
_symmetry.space_group_name_H-M   'P 1'
#
loop_
_entity.id
_entity.type
_entity.pdbx_description
1 polymer ?
#
loop_
_entity_poly.entity_id
_entity_poly.type
_entity_poly.pdbx_seq_one_letter_code
_entity_poly.pdbx_strand_id
1 'polypeptide(L)'
;MNIILCILKAQDGVVYACVAQGEESDPNFDKWSLFYKEDYDIEVEDENGTKTTKTINEGQTILVVFNEGYAPDGVWLGGTKYQFINIERDLEFEGYNFDVATCAKLKGGLHLVKVPGGNILVVLYDEEKEQDRGKHKFMSL
;
A
#
# COMPACT_ATOMS: atom_id res chain seq x y z
N MET A 1 4.05 7.09 -19.07
CA MET A 1 4.39 7.12 -17.63
C MET A 1 3.11 6.78 -16.89
N ASN A 2 3.14 5.68 -16.16
CA ASN A 2 1.93 4.96 -15.74
C ASN A 2 1.77 5.14 -14.23
N ILE A 3 0.90 6.06 -13.81
CA ILE A 3 0.75 6.44 -12.39
C ILE A 3 -0.43 5.68 -11.78
N ILE A 4 -0.17 4.94 -10.72
CA ILE A 4 -1.19 4.26 -9.91
C ILE A 4 -0.94 4.67 -8.45
N LEU A 5 -1.73 5.62 -7.94
CA LEU A 5 -1.60 6.15 -6.59
C LEU A 5 -2.93 6.42 -5.90
N CYS A 6 -2.91 6.41 -4.57
CA CYS A 6 -4.02 6.88 -3.75
C CYS A 6 -3.52 7.64 -2.53
N ILE A 7 -4.42 8.38 -1.88
CA ILE A 7 -4.15 9.07 -0.63
C ILE A 7 -5.14 8.61 0.43
N LEU A 8 -4.61 8.28 1.61
CA LEU A 8 -5.38 7.90 2.79
C LEU A 8 -5.10 8.86 3.94
N LYS A 9 -6.07 9.01 4.84
CA LYS A 9 -5.88 9.76 6.08
C LYS A 9 -5.12 8.92 7.09
N ALA A 10 -4.12 9.49 7.74
CA ALA A 10 -3.34 8.80 8.78
C ALA A 10 -4.14 8.56 10.07
N GLN A 11 -5.31 9.19 10.24
CA GLN A 11 -6.16 9.03 11.43
C GLN A 11 -6.91 7.69 11.43
N ASP A 12 -7.44 7.28 10.27
CA ASP A 12 -8.33 6.12 10.13
C ASP A 12 -7.86 5.14 9.04
N GLY A 13 -6.86 5.50 8.23
CA GLY A 13 -6.34 4.67 7.14
C GLY A 13 -7.27 4.60 5.94
N VAL A 14 -8.30 5.45 5.86
CA VAL A 14 -9.31 5.38 4.79
C VAL A 14 -8.83 6.11 3.54
N VAL A 15 -8.85 5.42 2.40
CA VAL A 15 -8.58 6.01 1.09
C VAL A 15 -9.69 6.99 0.73
N TYR A 16 -9.33 8.23 0.40
CA TYR A 16 -10.31 9.25 0.01
C TYR A 16 -10.11 9.79 -1.42
N ALA A 17 -8.98 9.49 -2.05
CA ALA A 17 -8.71 9.86 -3.44
C ALA A 17 -7.78 8.83 -4.08
N CYS A 18 -8.04 8.45 -5.33
CA CYS A 18 -7.19 7.55 -6.08
C CYS A 18 -7.17 7.84 -7.59
N VAL A 19 -6.04 7.51 -8.21
CA VAL A 19 -5.80 7.53 -9.64
C VAL A 19 -5.15 6.21 -9.99
N ALA A 20 -5.72 5.47 -10.93
CA ALA A 20 -5.07 4.31 -11.52
C ALA A 20 -5.17 4.44 -13.02
N GLN A 21 -4.09 4.06 -13.68
CA GLN A 21 -4.09 4.01 -15.12
C GLN A 21 -4.71 2.69 -15.59
N GLY A 22 -5.88 2.82 -16.20
CA GLY A 22 -6.50 1.82 -17.06
C GLY A 22 -6.85 2.50 -18.38
N GLU A 23 -7.38 1.75 -19.34
CA GLU A 23 -8.14 2.40 -20.41
C GLU A 23 -9.35 3.04 -19.74
N GLU A 24 -9.38 4.37 -19.60
CA GLU A 24 -10.55 5.09 -19.06
C GLU A 24 -11.84 4.79 -19.86
N SER A 25 -11.68 4.23 -21.07
CA SER A 25 -12.73 3.73 -21.94
C SER A 25 -13.20 2.30 -21.66
N ASP A 26 -12.52 1.52 -20.81
CA ASP A 26 -13.00 0.18 -20.42
C ASP A 26 -14.10 0.34 -19.35
N PRO A 27 -15.37 0.03 -19.68
CA PRO A 27 -16.48 0.15 -18.73
C PRO A 27 -16.35 -0.80 -17.53
N ASN A 28 -15.43 -1.77 -17.55
CA ASN A 28 -15.17 -2.70 -16.46
C ASN A 28 -13.99 -2.26 -15.56
N PHE A 29 -13.29 -1.18 -15.89
CA PHE A 29 -12.17 -0.71 -15.09
C PHE A 29 -12.66 0.03 -13.84
N ASP A 30 -12.62 -0.66 -12.69
CA ASP A 30 -12.84 -0.05 -11.39
C ASP A 30 -11.52 0.18 -10.66
N LYS A 31 -11.04 1.41 -10.70
CA LYS A 31 -9.83 1.81 -9.96
C LYS A 31 -9.95 1.63 -8.45
N TRP A 32 -11.15 1.70 -7.88
CA TRP A 32 -11.31 1.58 -6.42
C TRP A 32 -11.01 0.18 -5.93
N SER A 33 -11.31 -0.84 -6.74
CA SER A 33 -10.95 -2.23 -6.45
C SER A 33 -9.44 -2.46 -6.21
N LEU A 34 -8.57 -1.57 -6.73
CA LEU A 34 -7.12 -1.63 -6.52
C LEU A 34 -6.68 -1.07 -5.16
N PHE A 35 -7.49 -0.21 -4.55
CA PHE A 35 -7.12 0.59 -3.38
C PHE A 35 -8.02 0.40 -2.18
N TYR A 36 -9.19 -0.21 -2.34
CA TYR A 36 -10.15 -0.32 -1.25
C TYR A 36 -10.98 -1.59 -1.35
N LYS A 37 -11.14 -2.22 -0.19
CA LYS A 37 -12.15 -3.24 0.05
C LYS A 37 -12.70 -3.07 1.46
N GLU A 38 -14.02 -3.22 1.62
CA GLU A 38 -14.65 -3.28 2.94
C GLU A 38 -14.09 -4.46 3.75
N ASP A 39 -14.06 -4.32 5.08
CA ASP A 39 -13.50 -5.32 6.00
C ASP A 39 -13.95 -6.75 5.65
N TYR A 40 -12.97 -7.65 5.57
CA TYR A 40 -13.20 -9.03 5.13
C TYR A 40 -12.38 -10.03 5.94
N ASP A 41 -12.91 -11.22 6.06
CA ASP A 41 -12.24 -12.30 6.77
C ASP A 41 -11.28 -13.06 5.84
N ILE A 42 -10.10 -13.38 6.37
CA ILE A 42 -9.13 -14.27 5.75
C ILE A 42 -8.86 -15.47 6.66
N GLU A 43 -8.49 -16.60 6.07
CA GLU A 43 -7.85 -17.68 6.81
C GLU A 43 -6.35 -17.41 6.94
N VAL A 44 -5.85 -17.40 8.18
CA VAL A 44 -4.43 -17.38 8.50
C VAL A 44 -4.07 -18.74 9.06
N GLU A 45 -3.10 -19.40 8.43
CA GLU A 45 -2.53 -20.66 8.91
C GLU A 45 -1.25 -20.35 9.69
N ASP A 46 -1.17 -20.87 10.92
CA ASP A 46 0.03 -20.74 11.76
C ASP A 46 1.11 -21.78 11.40
N GLU A 47 2.27 -21.70 12.05
CA GLU A 47 3.39 -22.64 11.84
C GLU A 47 3.05 -24.11 12.19
N ASN A 48 1.96 -24.33 12.93
CA ASN A 48 1.47 -25.66 13.31
C ASN A 48 0.37 -26.17 12.38
N GLY A 49 0.04 -25.45 11.31
CA GLY A 49 -1.05 -25.79 10.39
C GLY A 49 -2.45 -25.50 10.93
N THR A 50 -2.56 -24.77 12.05
CA THR A 50 -3.85 -24.35 12.61
C THR A 50 -4.37 -23.16 11.85
N LYS A 51 -5.54 -23.32 11.25
CA LYS A 51 -6.24 -22.24 10.54
C LYS A 51 -7.10 -21.45 11.50
N THR A 52 -6.92 -20.13 11.48
CA THR A 52 -7.73 -19.17 12.23
C THR A 52 -8.31 -18.16 11.27
N THR A 53 -9.53 -17.70 11.56
CA THR A 53 -10.16 -16.63 10.80
C THR A 53 -9.78 -15.29 11.42
N LYS A 54 -9.33 -14.36 10.58
CA LYS A 54 -8.99 -13.00 11.00
C LYS A 54 -9.66 -11.98 10.09
N THR A 55 -10.32 -11.01 10.71
CA THR A 55 -10.88 -9.86 10.00
C THR A 55 -9.77 -8.87 9.64
N ILE A 56 -9.67 -8.53 8.37
CA ILE A 56 -8.73 -7.55 7.83
C ILE A 56 -9.46 -6.22 7.66
N ASN A 57 -8.91 -5.19 8.28
CA ASN A 57 -9.20 -3.79 7.99
C ASN A 57 -7.97 -3.19 7.29
N GLU A 58 -8.07 -2.91 5.99
CA GLU A 58 -6.93 -2.51 5.15
C GLU A 58 -6.21 -1.27 5.69
N GLY A 59 -6.97 -0.26 6.09
CA GLY A 59 -6.44 0.98 6.67
C GLY A 59 -5.60 0.71 7.93
N GLN A 60 -6.06 -0.15 8.83
CA GLN A 60 -5.29 -0.51 10.02
C GLN A 60 -3.98 -1.24 9.68
N THR A 61 -3.97 -2.10 8.66
CA THR A 61 -2.72 -2.79 8.26
C THR A 61 -1.65 -1.81 7.78
N ILE A 62 -2.04 -0.69 7.17
CA ILE A 62 -1.14 0.39 6.73
C ILE A 62 -0.66 1.21 7.93
N LEU A 63 -1.55 1.57 8.86
CA LEU A 63 -1.19 2.37 10.03
C LEU A 63 -0.22 1.64 10.96
N VAL A 64 -0.39 0.32 11.14
CA VAL A 64 0.51 -0.51 11.96
C VAL A 64 1.95 -0.44 11.48
N VAL A 65 2.21 -0.34 10.17
CA VAL A 65 3.57 -0.18 9.62
C VAL A 65 4.25 1.07 10.16
N PHE A 66 3.56 2.20 10.20
CA PHE A 66 4.14 3.46 10.67
C PHE A 66 4.19 3.57 12.19
N ASN A 67 3.22 2.99 12.89
CA ASN A 67 3.14 3.03 14.36
C ASN A 67 4.15 2.08 15.00
N GLU A 68 4.23 0.85 14.50
CA GLU A 68 4.98 -0.25 15.12
C GLU A 68 6.27 -0.61 14.37
N GLY A 69 6.37 -0.27 13.08
CA GLY A 69 7.55 -0.58 12.26
C GLY A 69 7.58 -2.02 11.70
N TYR A 70 6.48 -2.77 11.79
CA TYR A 70 6.32 -4.10 11.19
C TYR A 70 4.87 -4.34 10.76
N ALA A 71 4.61 -5.43 10.02
CA ALA A 71 3.26 -5.83 9.60
C ALA A 71 3.09 -7.36 9.75
N PRO A 72 2.53 -7.86 10.87
CA PRO A 72 2.52 -9.29 11.18
C PRO A 72 1.68 -10.10 10.19
N ASP A 73 0.57 -9.54 9.71
CA ASP A 73 -0.32 -10.19 8.74
C ASP A 73 -0.05 -9.76 7.29
N GLY A 74 1.01 -8.97 7.07
CA GLY A 74 1.25 -8.21 5.84
C GLY A 74 0.43 -6.92 5.77
N VAL A 75 0.70 -6.14 4.73
CA VAL A 75 -0.09 -4.94 4.39
C VAL A 75 -1.14 -5.35 3.37
N TRP A 76 -2.38 -4.93 3.57
CA TRP A 76 -3.50 -5.29 2.71
C TRP A 76 -4.10 -4.05 2.07
N LEU A 77 -4.38 -4.15 0.77
CA LEU A 77 -4.96 -3.06 -0.01
C LEU A 77 -5.68 -3.63 -1.24
N GLY A 78 -6.94 -3.24 -1.47
CA GLY A 78 -7.75 -3.73 -2.59
C GLY A 78 -7.91 -5.26 -2.60
N GLY A 79 -7.99 -5.88 -1.43
CA GLY A 79 -8.05 -7.33 -1.25
C GLY A 79 -6.72 -8.06 -1.51
N THR A 80 -5.63 -7.36 -1.81
CA THR A 80 -4.33 -7.95 -2.13
C THR A 80 -3.38 -7.85 -0.95
N LYS A 81 -2.70 -8.96 -0.62
CA LYS A 81 -1.65 -9.00 0.41
C LYS A 81 -0.30 -8.56 -0.18
N TYR A 82 0.37 -7.67 0.53
CA TYR A 82 1.73 -7.22 0.28
C TYR A 82 2.61 -7.58 1.49
N GLN A 83 3.79 -8.11 1.22
CA GLN A 83 4.82 -8.36 2.21
C GLN A 83 5.52 -7.05 2.56
N PHE A 84 5.54 -6.69 3.84
CA PHE A 84 6.36 -5.58 4.32
C PHE A 84 7.85 -5.90 4.17
N ILE A 85 8.62 -4.99 3.56
CA ILE A 85 10.06 -5.18 3.28
C ILE A 85 10.91 -4.30 4.19
N ASN A 86 10.63 -3.00 4.21
CA ASN A 86 11.36 -2.05 5.06
C ASN A 86 10.54 -0.79 5.34
N ILE A 87 10.95 -0.05 6.36
CA ILE A 87 10.55 1.33 6.62
C ILE A 87 11.81 2.17 6.86
N GLU A 88 11.89 3.31 6.19
CA GLU A 88 12.94 4.32 6.35
C GLU A 88 12.27 5.56 6.95
N ARG A 89 12.69 5.93 8.16
CA ARG A 89 12.17 7.11 8.86
C ARG A 89 13.06 8.31 8.60
N ASP A 90 12.47 9.49 8.55
CA ASP A 90 13.16 10.76 8.29
C ASP A 90 14.08 10.70 7.03
N LEU A 91 13.62 10.05 5.96
CA LEU A 91 14.34 10.03 4.69
C LEU A 91 14.38 11.44 4.10
N GLU A 92 15.57 12.02 4.01
CA GLU A 92 15.79 13.33 3.40
C GLU A 92 15.75 13.23 1.87
N PHE A 93 14.85 13.98 1.24
CA PHE A 93 14.74 14.14 -0.20
C PHE A 93 14.49 15.61 -0.54
N GLU A 94 15.40 16.22 -1.31
CA GLU A 94 15.34 17.62 -1.74
C GLU A 94 15.06 18.63 -0.62
N GLY A 95 15.55 18.36 0.60
CA GLY A 95 15.37 19.23 1.78
C GLY A 95 14.08 18.99 2.58
N TYR A 96 13.30 17.95 2.24
CA TYR A 96 12.13 17.48 2.99
C TYR A 96 12.41 16.10 3.60
N ASN A 97 11.79 15.82 4.75
CA ASN A 97 11.90 14.52 5.42
C ASN A 97 10.60 13.74 5.30
N PHE A 98 10.69 12.47 4.95
CA PHE A 98 9.55 11.57 4.78
C PHE A 98 9.75 10.25 5.52
N ASP A 99 8.68 9.71 6.11
CA ASP A 99 8.64 8.31 6.51
C ASP A 99 8.15 7.47 5.32
N VAL A 100 8.98 6.53 4.87
CA VAL A 100 8.73 5.73 3.66
C VAL A 100 8.78 4.25 3.98
N ALA A 101 7.67 3.53 3.79
CA ALA A 101 7.65 2.08 3.84
C ALA A 101 7.55 1.48 2.44
N THR A 102 8.23 0.35 2.22
CA THR A 102 8.14 -0.43 0.98
C THR A 102 7.55 -1.79 1.27
N CYS A 103 6.56 -2.18 0.47
CA CYS A 103 5.96 -3.50 0.49
C CYS A 103 6.01 -4.13 -0.91
N ALA A 104 6.05 -5.45 -0.99
CA ALA A 104 6.16 -6.19 -2.26
C ALA A 104 5.09 -7.28 -2.37
N LYS A 105 4.71 -7.60 -3.61
CA LYS A 105 3.94 -8.78 -3.97
C LYS A 105 4.64 -9.48 -5.14
N LEU A 106 4.09 -10.60 -5.61
CA LEU A 106 4.57 -11.20 -6.85
C LEU A 106 4.48 -10.18 -8.00
N LYS A 107 5.64 -9.92 -8.64
CA LYS A 107 5.79 -9.02 -9.80
C LYS A 107 5.26 -7.59 -9.57
N GLY A 108 5.41 -7.05 -8.36
CA GLY A 108 5.00 -5.68 -8.08
C GLY A 108 5.10 -5.34 -6.60
N GLY A 109 4.56 -4.19 -6.22
CA GLY A 109 4.59 -3.76 -4.84
C GLY A 109 3.95 -2.39 -4.65
N LEU A 110 4.21 -1.83 -3.48
CA LEU A 110 3.74 -0.50 -3.11
C LEU A 110 4.75 0.24 -2.24
N HIS A 111 4.71 1.56 -2.34
CA HIS A 111 5.36 2.47 -1.40
C HIS A 111 4.30 3.23 -0.62
N LEU A 112 4.51 3.35 0.69
CA LEU A 112 3.72 4.18 1.60
C LEU A 112 4.58 5.35 2.02
N VAL A 113 4.13 6.57 1.77
CA VAL A 113 4.87 7.79 2.13
C VAL A 113 4.01 8.64 3.03
N LYS A 114 4.46 8.90 4.25
CA LYS A 114 3.78 9.82 5.16
C LYS A 114 4.08 11.25 4.73
N VAL A 115 3.03 11.99 4.38
CA VAL A 115 3.15 13.37 3.89
C VAL A 115 2.53 14.36 4.88
N PRO A 116 2.87 15.67 4.81
CA PRO A 116 2.30 16.68 5.68
C PRO A 116 0.76 16.71 5.67
N GLY A 117 0.18 17.21 6.77
CA GLY A 117 -1.28 17.31 6.93
C GLY A 117 -1.96 16.01 7.38
N GLY A 118 -1.18 15.03 7.84
CA GLY A 118 -1.72 13.77 8.38
C GLY A 118 -2.25 12.83 7.30
N ASN A 119 -1.57 12.79 6.15
CA ASN A 119 -1.95 11.92 5.04
C ASN A 119 -0.83 10.91 4.74
N ILE A 120 -1.20 9.82 4.10
CA ILE A 120 -0.29 8.81 3.58
C ILE A 120 -0.56 8.69 2.08
N LEU A 121 0.48 8.84 1.27
CA LEU A 121 0.46 8.55 -0.15
C LEU A 121 0.79 7.07 -0.35
N VAL A 122 -0.01 6.36 -1.14
CA VAL A 122 0.29 5.00 -1.61
C VAL A 122 0.59 5.06 -3.09
N VAL A 123 1.71 4.48 -3.51
CA VAL A 123 2.09 4.34 -4.92
C VAL A 123 2.26 2.86 -5.23
N LEU A 124 1.49 2.34 -6.18
CA LEU A 124 1.62 0.96 -6.66
C LEU A 124 2.59 0.91 -7.84
N TYR A 125 3.35 -0.19 -7.93
CA TYR A 125 4.14 -0.51 -9.10
C TYR A 125 3.92 -1.97 -9.54
N ASP A 126 4.02 -2.19 -10.84
CA ASP A 126 3.77 -3.45 -11.54
C ASP A 126 4.94 -3.77 -12.48
N GLU A 127 5.71 -4.79 -12.13
CA GLU A 127 6.92 -5.18 -12.87
C GLU A 127 6.57 -5.70 -14.28
N GLU A 128 5.35 -6.19 -14.51
CA GLU A 128 4.88 -6.60 -15.84
C GLU A 128 4.65 -5.41 -16.78
N LYS A 129 4.55 -4.20 -16.22
CA LYS A 129 4.45 -2.93 -16.95
C LYS A 129 5.79 -2.20 -17.02
N GLU A 130 6.89 -2.93 -16.86
CA GLU A 130 8.27 -2.40 -16.88
C GLU A 130 8.54 -1.36 -15.78
N GLN A 131 7.78 -1.43 -14.68
CA GLN A 131 7.96 -0.56 -13.53
C GLN A 131 8.93 -1.21 -12.53
N ASP A 132 9.90 -0.42 -12.03
CA ASP A 132 10.86 -0.90 -11.04
C ASP A 132 10.71 -0.16 -9.70
N ARG A 133 10.97 -0.90 -8.61
CA ARG A 133 10.90 -0.45 -7.21
C ARG A 133 11.74 0.80 -6.93
N GLY A 134 12.95 0.88 -7.50
CA GLY A 134 13.87 1.98 -7.23
C GLY A 134 13.32 3.30 -7.76
N LYS A 135 12.97 3.32 -9.05
CA LYS A 135 12.39 4.52 -9.69
C LYS A 135 11.05 4.91 -9.09
N HIS A 136 10.19 3.94 -8.75
CA HIS A 136 8.87 4.25 -8.19
C HIS A 136 8.94 4.79 -6.77
N LYS A 137 9.94 4.39 -5.97
CA LYS A 137 10.22 5.03 -4.68
C LYS A 137 10.57 6.50 -4.86
N PHE A 138 11.48 6.84 -5.77
CA PHE A 138 11.83 8.24 -6.03
C PHE A 138 10.66 9.06 -6.57
N MET A 139 9.78 8.49 -7.40
CA MET A 139 8.57 9.19 -7.88
C MET A 139 7.53 9.45 -6.78
N SER A 140 7.65 8.80 -5.62
CA SER A 140 6.72 8.93 -4.50
C SER A 140 7.13 10.00 -3.48
N LEU A 141 8.32 10.59 -3.63
CA LEU A 141 8.91 11.63 -2.77
C LEU A 141 8.93 12.98 -3.48
#